data_AF-A0A4R1QSQ7-F1
#
_entry.id   AF-A0A4R1QSQ7-F1
#
_cell.length_a   1.000
_cell.length_b   1.000
_cell.length_c   1.000
_cell.angle_alpha   90.00
_cell.angle_beta   90.00
_cell.angle_gamma   90.00
#
_symmetry.space_group_name_H-M   'P 1'
#
loop_
_entity.id
_entity.type
_entity.pdbx_description
1 polymer ?
#
loop_
_entity_poly.entity_id
_entity_poly.type
_entity_poly.pdbx_seq_one_letter_code
_entity_poly.pdbx_strand_id
1 'polypeptide(L)' 'MKHSTFVAVLLFLASAVGALTAAWLYIRRREKELDEYEQLLFSEDFDDEPASAEEDVDAADEVQEPVDEA' A
#
# COMPACT_ATOMS: atom_id res chain seq x y z
N MET A 1 -28.67 -7.00 36.74
CA MET A 1 -27.97 -5.77 36.30
C MET A 1 -26.43 -5.85 36.38
N LYS A 2 -25.80 -6.53 37.37
CA LYS A 2 -24.33 -6.43 37.63
C LYS A 2 -23.42 -7.25 36.70
N HIS A 3 -23.86 -8.42 36.23
CA HIS A 3 -23.00 -9.31 35.41
C HIS A 3 -23.00 -8.97 33.92
N SER A 4 -24.08 -8.38 33.41
CA SER A 4 -24.21 -8.00 31.99
C SER A 4 -23.22 -6.89 31.61
N THR A 5 -23.09 -5.85 32.45
CA THR A 5 -22.14 -4.77 32.20
C THR A 5 -20.69 -5.23 32.22
N PHE A 6 -20.35 -6.16 33.11
CA PHE A 6 -19.01 -6.74 33.17
C PHE A 6 -18.67 -7.55 31.91
N VAL A 7 -19.61 -8.36 31.42
CA VAL A 7 -19.44 -9.09 30.16
C VAL A 7 -19.32 -8.12 28.98
N ALA A 8 -20.11 -7.05 28.94
CA ALA A 8 -20.00 -6.04 27.89
C ALA A 8 -18.61 -5.35 27.87
N VAL A 9 -18.09 -5.01 29.05
CA VAL A 9 -16.74 -4.43 29.19
C VAL A 9 -15.67 -5.42 28.72
N LEU A 10 -15.77 -6.69 29.11
CA LEU A 10 -14.83 -7.72 28.66
C LEU A 10 -14.84 -7.90 27.14
N LEU A 11 -16.01 -7.92 26.52
CA LEU A 11 -16.13 -8.01 25.07
C LEU A 11 -15.54 -6.78 24.37
N PHE A 12 -15.74 -5.59 24.93
CA PHE A 12 -15.14 -4.38 24.41
C PHE A 12 -13.61 -4.42 24.49
N LEU A 13 -13.05 -4.84 25.62
CA LEU A 13 -11.61 -5.02 25.79
C LEU A 13 -11.04 -6.05 24.82
N ALA A 14 -11.70 -7.20 24.68
CA ALA A 14 -11.27 -8.24 23.73
C ALA A 14 -11.31 -7.73 22.28
N SER A 15 -12.35 -6.98 21.90
CA SER A 15 -12.46 -6.33 20.60
C SER A 15 -11.34 -5.31 20.38
N ALA A 16 -11.06 -4.46 21.37
CA ALA A 16 -9.99 -3.47 21.29
C ALA A 16 -8.62 -4.14 21.09
N VAL A 17 -8.33 -5.21 21.85
CA VAL A 17 -7.08 -5.98 21.68
C VAL A 17 -7.02 -6.63 20.29
N GLY A 18 -8.12 -7.20 19.80
CA GLY A 18 -8.20 -7.77 18.46
C GLY A 18 -7.94 -6.74 17.35
N ALA A 19 -8.56 -5.56 17.46
CA ALA A 19 -8.37 -4.46 16.52
C ALA A 19 -6.92 -3.95 16.51
N LEU A 20 -6.32 -3.78 17.69
CA LEU A 20 -4.91 -3.38 17.82
C LEU A 20 -3.96 -4.43 17.24
N THR A 21 -4.24 -5.72 17.48
CA THR A 21 -3.43 -6.81 16.92
C THR A 21 -3.52 -6.84 15.39
N ALA A 22 -4.72 -6.67 14.83
CA ALA A 22 -4.92 -6.58 13.39
C ALA A 22 -4.19 -5.37 12.78
N ALA A 23 -4.28 -4.20 13.43
CA ALA A 23 -3.56 -3.00 13.01
C ALA A 23 -2.04 -3.20 13.02
N TRP A 24 -1.49 -3.81 14.08
CA TRP A 24 -0.06 -4.11 14.15
C TRP A 24 0.39 -5.07 13.05
N LEU A 25 -0.37 -6.15 12.79
CA LEU A 25 -0.08 -7.07 11.70
C LEU A 25 -0.14 -6.39 10.32
N TYR A 26 -1.10 -5.48 10.12
CA TYR A 26 -1.22 -4.70 8.90
C TYR A 26 -0.01 -3.77 8.69
N ILE A 27 0.36 -3.00 9.72
CA ILE A 27 1.53 -2.11 9.67
C ILE A 27 2.80 -2.92 9.41
N ARG A 28 3.05 -4.00 10.16
CA ARG A 28 4.21 -4.88 9.98
C ARG A 28 4.30 -5.48 8.57
N ARG A 29 3.16 -5.80 7.96
CA ARG A 29 3.13 -6.30 6.57
C ARG A 29 3.47 -5.18 5.58
N ARG A 30 2.93 -3.97 5.80
CA ARG A 30 3.20 -2.80 4.96
C ARG A 30 4.65 -2.36 5.03
N GLU A 31 5.25 -2.36 6.21
CA GLU A 31 6.68 -2.03 6.40
C GLU A 31 7.55 -2.96 5.56
N LYS A 32 7.26 -4.27 5.52
CA LYS A 32 8.01 -5.21 4.68
C LYS A 32 7.91 -4.93 3.17
N GLU A 33 6.73 -4.53 2.69
CA GLU A 33 6.56 -4.16 1.28
C GLU A 33 7.36 -2.89 0.96
N LEU A 34 7.37 -1.92 1.87
CA LEU A 34 8.15 -0.69 1.75
C LEU A 34 9.66 -0.94 1.79
N ASP A 35 10.14 -1.80 2.69
CA ASP A 35 11.55 -2.17 2.78
C ASP A 35 12.05 -2.81 1.47
N GLU A 36 11.23 -3.65 0.84
CA GLU A 36 11.54 -4.23 -0.47
C GLU A 36 11.61 -3.16 -1.56
N TYR A 37 10.67 -2.21 -1.59
CA TYR A 37 10.72 -1.10 -2.53
C TYR A 37 11.91 -0.15 -2.30
N GLU A 38 12.29 0.10 -1.06
CA GLU A 38 13.48 0.89 -0.74
C GLU A 38 14.73 0.17 -1.24
N GLN A 39 14.85 -1.13 -0.98
CA GLN A 39 15.95 -1.93 -1.50
C GLN A 39 15.99 -1.95 -3.03
N LEU A 40 14.84 -2.04 -3.71
CA LEU A 40 14.80 -2.00 -5.18
C LEU A 40 15.09 -0.59 -5.74
N LEU A 41 14.64 0.46 -5.07
CA LEU A 41 14.80 1.85 -5.55
C LEU A 41 16.20 2.40 -5.26
N PHE A 42 16.84 1.92 -4.21
CA PHE A 42 18.13 2.40 -3.70
C PHE A 42 19.16 1.27 -3.54
N SER A 43 19.07 0.16 -4.28
CA SER A 43 20.13 -0.85 -4.24
C SER A 43 21.42 -0.27 -4.77
N GLU A 44 22.53 -0.56 -4.11
CA GLU A 44 23.88 -0.14 -4.51
C GLU A 44 24.24 -0.56 -5.95
N ASP A 45 23.58 -1.60 -6.51
CA ASP A 45 23.74 -2.01 -7.91
C ASP A 45 23.15 -1.00 -8.93
N PHE A 46 22.30 -0.04 -8.52
CA PHE A 46 21.80 1.05 -9.39
C PHE A 46 22.72 2.28 -9.42
N ASP A 47 23.70 2.38 -8.53
CA ASP A 47 24.63 3.53 -8.50
C ASP A 47 25.68 3.48 -9.63
N ASP A 48 25.84 2.33 -10.31
CA ASP A 48 26.78 2.15 -11.41
C ASP A 48 26.17 2.33 -12.82
N GLU A 49 24.86 2.54 -12.95
CA GLU A 49 24.20 2.76 -14.24
C GLU A 49 23.77 4.25 -14.35
N PRO A 50 24.38 5.06 -15.25
CA PRO A 50 23.96 6.44 -15.39
C PRO A 50 22.51 6.47 -15.88
N ALA A 51 21.62 7.04 -15.05
CA ALA A 51 20.24 7.28 -15.41
C ALA A 51 20.18 8.01 -16.76
N SER A 52 19.88 7.28 -17.83
CA SER A 52 19.50 7.86 -19.11
C SER A 52 18.11 8.44 -18.94
N ALA A 53 18.07 9.67 -18.43
CA ALA A 53 16.91 10.52 -18.48
C ALA A 53 16.66 10.88 -19.95
N GLU A 54 15.93 10.05 -20.69
CA GLU A 54 15.33 10.36 -22.00
C GLU A 54 14.56 9.12 -22.52
N GLU A 55 13.27 8.97 -22.15
CA GLU A 55 12.25 8.52 -23.11
C GLU A 55 10.83 8.88 -22.62
N ASP A 56 10.29 9.92 -23.28
CA ASP A 56 8.89 10.28 -23.52
C ASP A 56 7.95 10.63 -22.36
N VAL A 57 8.12 11.89 -21.93
CA VAL A 57 7.04 12.75 -21.45
C VAL A 57 6.33 13.39 -22.66
N ASP A 58 5.76 12.62 -23.60
CA ASP A 58 4.85 13.19 -24.62
C ASP A 58 3.98 12.13 -25.34
N ALA A 59 2.97 11.59 -24.65
CA ALA A 59 1.86 10.89 -25.32
C ALA A 59 0.53 11.08 -24.57
N ALA A 60 0.38 12.22 -23.88
CA ALA A 60 -0.94 12.73 -23.57
C ALA A 60 -1.30 13.74 -24.67
N ASP A 61 -2.32 13.40 -25.45
CA ASP A 61 -3.11 14.32 -26.31
C ASP A 61 -2.71 14.44 -27.80
N GLU A 62 -3.13 13.47 -28.62
CA GLU A 62 -3.58 13.79 -29.99
C GLU A 62 -4.67 12.80 -30.49
N VAL A 63 -5.93 13.20 -30.26
CA VAL A 63 -7.05 13.23 -31.22
C VAL A 63 -6.96 12.28 -32.45
N GLN A 64 -7.87 11.29 -32.55
CA GLN A 64 -9.01 11.21 -33.48
C GLN A 64 -9.58 9.79 -33.56
N GLU A 65 -10.87 9.63 -33.27
CA GLU A 65 -11.65 8.51 -33.78
C GLU A 65 -11.82 8.62 -35.30
N PRO A 66 -11.76 7.50 -36.02
CA PRO A 66 -12.67 7.31 -37.14
C PRO A 66 -13.58 6.10 -36.90
N VAL A 67 -14.87 6.43 -36.82
CA VAL A 67 -15.98 5.62 -37.30
C VAL A 67 -15.60 5.00 -38.65
N ASP A 68 -15.77 3.69 -38.83
CA ASP A 68 -16.32 3.16 -40.09
C ASP A 68 -16.87 1.74 -39.95
N GLU A 69 -18.02 1.61 -40.60
CA GLU A 69 -19.03 0.56 -40.64
C GLU A 69 -18.64 -0.55 -41.65
N ALA A 70 -18.89 -1.81 -41.31
CA ALA A 70 -18.99 -2.92 -42.28
C ALA A 70 -19.85 -4.07 -41.73
#